data_AF-A0A7J5V2J7-F1
#
_entry.id   AF-A0A7J5V2J7-F1
#
_cell.length_a   1.000
_cell.length_b   1.000
_cell.length_c   1.000
_cell.angle_alpha   90.00
_cell.angle_beta   90.00
_cell.angle_gamma   90.00
#
_symmetry.space_group_name_H-M   'P 1'
#
loop_
_entity.id
_entity.type
_entity.pdbx_description
1 polymer ?
#
loop_
_entity_poly.entity_id
_entity_poly.type
_entity_poly.pdbx_seq_one_letter_code
_entity_poly.pdbx_strand_id
1 'polypeptide(L)'
;MRTLISKTVYFILAISFFGLLTACDKNKASHSEKLNLTEKQMIEIIKEIQITEAALNYKRNNGSSAEENKELYFDLVFKKHKITPEIFKDNLLEYSKSPEILEAIYDSVIVSLTQMQDTLKIEESKEKETEKQD
;
A
#
# COMPACT_ATOMS: atom_id res chain seq x y z
N MET A 1 48.09 25.74 29.90
CA MET A 1 47.82 24.46 29.22
C MET A 1 46.41 23.90 29.49
N ARG A 2 45.90 23.95 30.74
CA ARG A 2 44.52 23.53 31.10
C ARG A 2 43.37 24.27 30.37
N THR A 3 43.52 25.57 30.09
CA THR A 3 42.50 26.41 29.43
C THR A 3 42.47 26.28 27.90
N LEU A 4 43.52 25.70 27.30
CA LEU A 4 43.57 25.40 25.87
C LEU A 4 42.82 24.09 25.58
N ILE A 5 42.96 23.10 26.46
CA ILE A 5 42.27 21.81 26.40
C ILE A 5 40.76 22.00 26.61
N SER A 6 40.33 22.89 27.51
CA SER A 6 38.90 23.17 27.70
C SER A 6 38.26 23.87 26.50
N LYS A 7 39.00 24.78 25.84
CA LYS A 7 38.53 25.49 24.65
C LYS A 7 38.44 24.58 23.42
N THR A 8 39.40 23.66 23.24
CA THR A 8 39.35 22.67 22.16
C THR A 8 38.26 21.62 22.38
N VAL A 9 38.01 21.21 23.64
CA VAL A 9 36.90 20.31 23.97
C VAL A 9 35.54 20.99 23.72
N TYR A 10 35.38 22.27 24.09
CA TYR A 10 34.16 23.03 23.76
C TYR A 10 33.95 23.20 22.26
N PHE A 11 35.04 23.40 21.51
CA PHE A 11 34.98 23.50 20.05
C PHE A 11 34.55 22.18 19.39
N ILE A 12 35.06 21.04 19.89
CA ILE A 12 34.68 19.70 19.40
C ILE A 12 33.22 19.37 19.79
N LEU A 13 32.77 19.72 20.99
CA LEU A 13 31.38 19.54 21.43
C LEU A 13 30.40 20.40 20.60
N ALA A 14 30.78 21.62 20.23
CA ALA A 14 29.96 22.49 19.39
C ALA A 14 29.80 21.95 17.96
N ILE A 15 30.85 21.36 17.38
CA ILE A 15 30.81 20.76 16.04
C ILE A 15 29.95 19.49 16.02
N SER A 16 30.02 18.67 17.09
CA SER A 16 29.20 17.45 17.22
C SER A 16 27.70 17.74 17.37
N PHE A 17 27.32 18.89 17.94
CA PHE A 17 25.92 19.30 18.07
C PHE A 17 25.34 19.84 16.75
N PHE A 18 26.18 20.42 15.88
CA PHE A 18 25.75 21.01 14.61
C PHE A 18 25.58 19.98 13.47
N GLY A 19 26.15 18.78 13.61
CA GLY A 19 26.07 17.71 12.60
C GLY A 19 24.74 16.94 12.56
N LEU A 20 23.82 17.17 13.50
CA LEU A 20 22.55 16.41 13.60
C LEU A 20 21.41 16.97 12.73
N LEU A 21 21.61 18.07 12.00
CA LEU A 21 20.54 18.72 11.24
C LEU A 21 20.52 18.41 9.74
N THR A 22 21.46 17.61 9.21
CA THR A 22 21.57 17.37 7.75
C THR A 22 21.11 15.99 7.28
N ALA A 23 20.49 15.17 8.12
CA ALA A 23 19.89 13.90 7.68
C ALA A 23 18.44 14.09 7.21
N CYS A 24 18.24 14.94 6.20
CA CYS A 24 16.99 14.97 5.44
C CYS A 24 17.31 14.41 4.05
N ASP A 25 17.20 13.09 3.93
CA ASP A 25 17.25 12.41 2.64
C ASP A 25 15.95 12.74 1.89
N LYS A 26 15.97 13.86 1.17
CA LYS A 26 14.95 14.13 0.16
C LYS A 26 15.27 13.20 -1.00
N ASN A 27 14.84 11.94 -0.87
CA ASN A 27 14.64 11.04 -2.00
C ASN A 27 13.97 11.87 -3.08
N LYS A 28 14.71 12.11 -4.16
CA LYS A 28 14.20 12.84 -5.32
C LYS A 28 13.12 11.96 -5.91
N ALA A 29 11.88 12.21 -5.48
CA ALA A 29 10.71 11.66 -6.13
C ALA A 29 10.86 11.99 -7.61
N SER A 30 11.00 10.93 -8.41
CA SER A 30 10.77 10.98 -9.84
C SER A 30 9.51 11.82 -10.06
N HIS A 31 9.54 12.69 -11.06
CA HIS A 31 8.41 13.51 -11.46
C HIS A 31 7.28 12.59 -11.94
N SER A 32 6.59 11.95 -11.00
CA SER A 32 5.33 11.29 -11.23
C SER A 32 4.35 12.42 -11.44
N GLU A 33 3.90 12.55 -12.69
CA GLU A 33 2.74 13.35 -13.02
C GLU A 33 1.66 13.04 -11.96
N LYS A 34 1.24 14.07 -11.21
CA LYS A 34 0.35 13.90 -10.06
C LYS A 34 -1.03 13.51 -10.61
N LEU A 35 -1.25 12.22 -10.82
CA LEU A 35 -2.51 11.68 -11.31
C LEU A 35 -3.52 11.74 -10.16
N ASN A 36 -4.61 12.50 -10.34
CA ASN A 36 -5.71 12.53 -9.39
C ASN A 36 -6.65 11.35 -9.68
N LEU A 37 -6.65 10.37 -8.78
CA LEU A 37 -7.52 9.19 -8.87
C LEU A 37 -8.92 9.55 -8.40
N THR A 38 -9.91 9.23 -9.22
CA THR A 38 -11.33 9.33 -8.84
C THR A 38 -11.67 8.31 -7.74
N GLU A 39 -12.74 8.56 -6.98
CA GLU A 39 -13.25 7.60 -5.97
C GLU A 39 -13.46 6.22 -6.58
N LYS A 40 -14.03 6.14 -7.79
CA LYS A 40 -14.22 4.89 -8.52
C LYS A 40 -12.91 4.15 -8.79
N GLN A 41 -11.86 4.87 -9.20
CA GLN A 41 -10.54 4.27 -9.39
C GLN A 41 -9.96 3.77 -8.06
N MET A 42 -10.09 4.56 -6.99
CA MET A 42 -9.66 4.15 -5.65
C MET A 42 -10.38 2.89 -5.18
N ILE A 43 -11.70 2.80 -5.36
CA ILE A 43 -12.51 1.61 -5.04
C ILE A 43 -11.96 0.38 -5.79
N GLU A 44 -11.74 0.48 -7.10
CA GLU A 44 -11.25 -0.66 -7.90
C GLU A 44 -9.83 -1.08 -7.52
N ILE A 45 -8.92 -0.11 -7.30
CA ILE A 45 -7.53 -0.39 -6.92
C ILE A 45 -7.47 -1.01 -5.53
N ILE A 46 -8.18 -0.44 -4.53
CA ILE A 46 -8.19 -0.96 -3.16
C ILE A 46 -8.78 -2.37 -3.14
N LYS A 47 -9.89 -2.60 -3.86
CA LYS A 47 -10.50 -3.93 -3.98
C LYS A 47 -9.49 -4.97 -4.49
N GLU A 48 -8.74 -4.64 -5.54
CA GLU A 48 -7.71 -5.56 -6.07
C GLU A 48 -6.56 -5.77 -5.10
N ILE A 49 -6.09 -4.74 -4.42
CA ILE A 49 -5.08 -4.85 -3.34
C ILE A 49 -5.57 -5.83 -2.26
N GLN A 50 -6.83 -5.73 -1.81
CA GLN A 50 -7.38 -6.62 -0.79
C GLN A 50 -7.44 -8.08 -1.29
N ILE A 51 -7.84 -8.31 -2.53
CA ILE A 51 -7.86 -9.65 -3.13
C ILE A 51 -6.43 -10.22 -3.25
N THR A 52 -5.48 -9.41 -3.70
CA THR A 52 -4.06 -9.81 -3.80
C THR A 52 -3.48 -10.16 -2.43
N GLU A 53 -3.69 -9.32 -1.41
CA GLU A 53 -3.23 -9.59 -0.05
C GLU A 53 -3.89 -10.85 0.52
N ALA A 54 -5.19 -11.07 0.29
CA ALA A 54 -5.88 -12.29 0.71
C ALA A 54 -5.31 -13.55 0.05
N ALA A 55 -5.03 -13.51 -1.26
CA ALA A 55 -4.42 -14.61 -1.99
C ALA A 55 -3.00 -14.94 -1.50
N LEU A 56 -2.19 -13.90 -1.23
CA LEU A 56 -0.87 -14.05 -0.65
C LEU A 56 -0.91 -14.65 0.76
N ASN A 57 -1.82 -14.17 1.59
CA ASN A 57 -2.02 -14.69 2.94
C ASN A 57 -2.48 -16.15 2.92
N TYR A 58 -3.38 -16.52 2.01
CA TYR A 58 -3.79 -17.91 1.81
C TYR A 58 -2.60 -18.82 1.45
N LYS A 59 -1.76 -18.41 0.49
CA LYS A 59 -0.56 -19.15 0.11
C LYS A 59 0.42 -19.30 1.28
N ARG A 60 0.65 -18.22 2.03
CA ARG A 60 1.52 -18.21 3.21
C ARG A 60 1.03 -19.18 4.28
N ASN A 61 -0.28 -19.16 4.57
CA ASN A 61 -0.89 -20.07 5.56
C ASN A 61 -0.80 -21.54 5.14
N ASN A 62 -0.72 -21.81 3.84
CA ASN A 62 -0.51 -23.16 3.30
C ASN A 62 0.98 -23.55 3.17
N GLY A 63 1.89 -22.82 3.81
CA GLY A 63 3.32 -23.15 3.87
C GLY A 63 4.14 -22.76 2.64
N SER A 64 3.59 -21.96 1.72
CA SER A 64 4.34 -21.43 0.58
C SER A 64 5.18 -20.20 0.98
N SER A 65 6.41 -20.11 0.48
CA SER A 65 7.23 -18.88 0.50
C SER A 65 6.63 -17.86 -0.48
N ALA A 66 5.50 -17.26 -0.12
CA ALA A 66 4.85 -16.23 -0.92
C ALA A 66 5.46 -14.83 -0.69
N GLU A 67 6.29 -14.66 0.35
CA GLU A 67 6.87 -13.35 0.72
C GLU A 67 7.86 -12.84 -0.33
N GLU A 68 8.64 -13.73 -0.96
CA GLU A 68 9.63 -13.37 -1.97
C GLU A 68 9.03 -12.67 -3.21
N ASN A 69 7.73 -12.82 -3.44
CA ASN A 69 7.04 -12.28 -4.61
C ASN A 69 5.98 -11.23 -4.25
N LYS A 70 5.84 -10.84 -2.98
CA LYS A 70 4.78 -9.94 -2.51
C LYS A 70 4.76 -8.62 -3.31
N GLU A 71 5.93 -8.01 -3.48
CA GLU A 71 6.09 -6.76 -4.24
C GLU A 71 5.67 -6.92 -5.70
N LEU A 72 6.10 -8.01 -6.35
CA LEU A 72 5.73 -8.33 -7.73
C LEU A 72 4.21 -8.38 -7.94
N TYR A 73 3.46 -8.96 -7.00
CA TYR A 73 2.01 -9.04 -7.13
C TYR A 73 1.32 -7.67 -7.01
N PHE A 74 1.77 -6.79 -6.12
CA PHE A 74 1.24 -5.43 -6.05
C PHE A 74 1.64 -4.57 -7.25
N ASP A 75 2.87 -4.75 -7.75
CA ASP A 75 3.32 -4.09 -8.98
C ASP A 75 2.44 -4.45 -10.18
N LEU A 76 1.96 -5.70 -10.26
CA LEU A 76 1.00 -6.11 -11.28
C LEU A 76 -0.35 -5.40 -11.14
N VAL A 77 -0.84 -5.19 -9.91
CA VAL A 77 -2.06 -4.40 -9.66
C VAL A 77 -1.84 -2.96 -10.15
N PHE A 78 -0.78 -2.30 -9.71
CA PHE A 78 -0.50 -0.92 -10.12
C PHE A 78 -0.31 -0.77 -11.64
N LYS A 79 0.39 -1.71 -12.27
CA LYS A 79 0.55 -1.77 -13.72
C LYS A 79 -0.79 -1.93 -14.45
N LYS A 80 -1.70 -2.77 -13.94
CA LYS A 80 -3.05 -2.97 -14.52
C LYS A 80 -3.85 -1.68 -14.51
N HIS A 81 -3.76 -0.90 -13.43
CA HIS A 81 -4.42 0.41 -13.30
C HIS A 81 -3.65 1.57 -13.93
N LYS A 82 -2.47 1.31 -14.52
CA LYS A 82 -1.58 2.31 -15.14
C LYS A 82 -1.14 3.40 -14.16
N ILE A 83 -0.83 3.00 -12.92
CA ILE A 83 -0.34 3.89 -11.87
C ILE A 83 0.97 3.38 -11.28
N THR A 84 1.62 4.20 -10.47
CA THR A 84 2.75 3.81 -9.63
C THR A 84 2.31 3.66 -8.17
N PRO A 85 3.08 2.94 -7.33
CA PRO A 85 2.83 2.90 -5.89
C PRO A 85 2.75 4.28 -5.23
N GLU A 86 3.57 5.24 -5.71
CA GLU A 86 3.59 6.61 -5.22
C GLU A 86 2.29 7.34 -5.56
N ILE A 87 1.77 7.20 -6.78
CA ILE A 87 0.47 7.77 -7.16
C ILE A 87 -0.64 7.26 -6.23
N PHE A 88 -0.68 5.95 -5.98
CA PHE A 88 -1.68 5.37 -5.08
C PHE A 88 -1.54 5.95 -3.66
N LYS A 89 -0.31 5.97 -3.12
CA LYS A 89 -0.02 6.47 -1.77
C LYS A 89 -0.39 7.95 -1.62
N ASP A 90 -0.05 8.78 -2.60
CA ASP A 90 -0.34 10.22 -2.57
C ASP A 90 -1.86 10.48 -2.63
N ASN A 91 -2.60 9.72 -3.45
CA ASN A 91 -4.06 9.82 -3.50
C ASN A 91 -4.70 9.31 -2.20
N LEU A 92 -4.22 8.21 -1.63
CA LEU A 92 -4.71 7.72 -0.34
C LEU A 92 -4.51 8.76 0.77
N LEU A 93 -3.36 9.44 0.77
CA LEU A 93 -3.09 10.54 1.69
C LEU A 93 -4.05 11.72 1.45
N GLU A 94 -4.38 12.03 0.20
CA GLU A 94 -5.35 13.08 -0.13
C GLU A 94 -6.75 12.75 0.39
N TYR A 95 -7.27 11.55 0.12
CA TYR A 95 -8.58 11.10 0.61
C TYR A 95 -8.64 11.00 2.14
N SER A 96 -7.51 10.70 2.81
CA SER A 96 -7.45 10.65 4.28
C SER A 96 -7.76 11.99 4.96
N LYS A 97 -7.71 13.11 4.23
CA LYS A 97 -8.11 14.43 4.75
C LYS A 97 -9.62 14.61 4.87
N SER A 98 -10.39 13.75 4.21
CA SER A 98 -11.85 13.74 4.22
C SER A 98 -12.36 12.37 4.68
N PRO A 99 -12.42 12.11 6.01
CA PRO A 99 -12.74 10.80 6.55
C PRO A 99 -14.05 10.21 6.01
N GLU A 100 -15.10 11.01 5.86
CA GLU A 100 -16.40 10.58 5.34
C GLU A 100 -16.31 10.02 3.90
N ILE A 101 -15.49 10.65 3.05
CA ILE A 101 -15.28 10.19 1.66
C ILE A 101 -14.46 8.91 1.66
N LEU A 102 -13.41 8.85 2.48
CA LEU A 102 -12.57 7.66 2.58
C LEU A 102 -13.36 6.46 3.12
N GLU A 103 -14.24 6.67 4.11
CA GLU A 103 -15.16 5.66 4.63
C GLU A 103 -16.10 5.16 3.53
N ALA A 104 -16.73 6.05 2.77
CA ALA A 104 -17.59 5.67 1.65
C ALA A 104 -16.87 4.84 0.56
N ILE A 105 -15.59 5.14 0.30
CA ILE A 105 -14.74 4.33 -0.59
C ILE A 105 -14.57 2.92 -0.02
N TYR A 106 -14.22 2.78 1.26
CA TYR A 106 -14.04 1.47 1.90
C TYR A 106 -15.35 0.68 2.00
N ASP A 107 -16.47 1.32 2.31
CA ASP A 107 -17.78 0.69 2.30
C ASP A 107 -18.13 0.13 0.91
N SER A 108 -17.84 0.92 -0.13
CA SER A 108 -18.04 0.47 -1.52
C SER A 108 -17.15 -0.72 -1.88
N VAL A 109 -15.91 -0.76 -1.39
CA VAL A 109 -15.02 -1.92 -1.54
C VAL A 109 -15.61 -3.16 -0.85
N ILE A 110 -16.08 -3.02 0.39
CA ILE A 110 -16.69 -4.12 1.15
C ILE A 110 -17.91 -4.67 0.42
N VAL A 111 -18.83 -3.79 -0.01
CA VAL A 111 -20.02 -4.20 -0.78
C VAL A 111 -19.63 -4.96 -2.05
N SER A 112 -18.64 -4.46 -2.80
CA SER A 112 -18.18 -5.12 -4.02
C SER A 112 -17.60 -6.51 -3.74
N LEU A 113 -16.78 -6.65 -2.68
CA LEU A 113 -16.21 -7.94 -2.29
C LEU A 113 -17.28 -8.94 -1.83
N THR A 114 -18.27 -8.48 -1.06
CA THR A 114 -19.40 -9.32 -0.62
C THR A 114 -20.22 -9.82 -1.81
N GLN A 115 -20.54 -8.93 -2.75
CA GLN A 115 -21.26 -9.31 -3.98
C GLN A 115 -20.49 -10.33 -4.82
N MET A 116 -19.16 -10.17 -4.93
CA MET A 116 -18.31 -11.16 -5.60
C MET A 116 -18.35 -12.51 -4.89
N GLN A 117 -18.25 -12.51 -3.56
CA GLN A 117 -18.31 -13.73 -2.76
C GLN A 117 -19.65 -14.46 -2.92
N ASP A 118 -20.76 -13.73 -2.90
CA ASP A 118 -22.09 -14.32 -3.04
C ASP A 118 -22.32 -14.88 -4.45
N THR A 119 -21.81 -14.20 -5.49
CA THR A 119 -21.80 -14.72 -6.86
C THR A 119 -21.05 -16.05 -6.94
N LEU A 120 -19.84 -16.14 -6.37
CA LEU A 120 -19.04 -17.37 -6.36
C LEU A 120 -19.75 -18.53 -5.63
N LYS A 121 -20.41 -18.27 -4.49
CA LYS A 121 -21.20 -19.31 -3.77
C LYS A 121 -22.35 -19.86 -4.64
N ILE A 122 -23.02 -18.98 -5.39
CA ILE A 122 -24.10 -19.37 -6.29
C ILE A 122 -23.55 -20.23 -7.43
N GLU A 123 -22.42 -19.86 -8.02
CA GLU A 123 -21.76 -20.63 -9.07
C GLU A 123 -21.35 -22.03 -8.58
N GLU A 124 -20.70 -22.12 -7.43
CA GLU A 124 -20.33 -23.41 -6.81
C GLU A 124 -21.55 -24.31 -6.53
N SER A 125 -22.70 -23.72 -6.17
CA SER A 125 -23.93 -24.49 -5.91
C SER A 125 -24.51 -25.09 -7.19
N LYS A 126 -24.42 -24.37 -8.31
CA LYS A 126 -24.90 -24.83 -9.63
C LYS A 126 -24.01 -25.93 -10.21
N GLU A 127 -22.69 -25.82 -10.03
CA GLU A 127 -21.74 -26.85 -10.48
C GLU A 127 -21.98 -28.19 -9.77
N LYS A 128 -22.20 -28.15 -8.44
CA LYS A 128 -22.49 -29.34 -7.62
C LYS A 128 -23.83 -30.01 -7.92
N GLU A 129 -24.79 -29.28 -8.49
CA GLU A 129 -26.08 -29.83 -8.94
C GLU A 129 -25.95 -30.51 -10.32
N THR A 130 -25.08 -29.98 -11.18
CA THR A 130 -24.84 -30.51 -12.53
C THR A 130 -24.04 -31.82 -12.49
N GLU A 131 -23.04 -31.94 -11.59
CA GLU A 131 -22.27 -33.19 -11.40
C GLU A 131 -23.07 -34.35 -10.76
N LYS A 132 -24.22 -34.07 -10.15
CA LYS A 132 -25.09 -35.12 -9.55
C LYS A 132 -26.14 -35.67 -10.52
N GLN A 133 -26.19 -35.13 -11.74
CA GLN A 133 -27.16 -35.50 -12.76
C GLN A 133 -26.56 -36.39 -13.88
N ASP A 134 -25.26 -36.70 -13.79
CA ASP A 134 -24.53 -37.67 -14.62
C ASP A 134 -24.23 -38.98 -13.85
#